data_AF-A0A1X7INK9-F1
#
_entry.id   AF-A0A1X7INK9-F1
#
_cell.length_a   1.000
_cell.length_b   1.000
_cell.length_c   1.000
_cell.angle_alpha   90.00
_cell.angle_beta   90.00
_cell.angle_gamma   90.00
#
_symmetry.space_group_name_H-M   'P 1'
#
loop_
_entity.id
_entity.type
_entity.pdbx_description
1 polymer ?
#
loop_
_entity_poly.entity_id
_entity_poly.type
_entity_poly.pdbx_seq_one_letter_code
_entity_poly.pdbx_strand_id
1 'polypeptide(L)'
;MTLFAIDRDHNRLKNRVSQELSALRKDVQALSQGMGPTIAGRIDCKICSLKNWLDQGDQEDRSQAIMEAETLELIMEINLQRKTGQISTRDLKSMLNRTRSISRSIRLISSYRELG
;
A
#
# COMPACT_ATOMS: atom_id res chain seq x y z
N MET A 1 -8.88 20.28 20.08
CA MET A 1 -8.03 20.00 18.88
C MET A 1 -8.49 20.97 17.80
N THR A 2 -7.59 21.70 17.14
CA THR A 2 -7.95 22.68 16.08
C THR A 2 -7.91 22.00 14.70
N LEU A 3 -8.74 22.45 13.74
CA LEU A 3 -8.75 21.92 12.36
C LEU A 3 -7.35 21.85 11.72
N PHE A 4 -6.50 22.85 12.00
CA PHE A 4 -5.12 22.88 11.52
C PHE A 4 -4.21 21.76 12.02
N ALA A 5 -4.46 21.23 13.23
CA ALA A 5 -3.70 20.10 13.75
C ALA A 5 -4.11 18.79 13.06
N ILE A 6 -5.41 18.65 12.80
CA ILE A 6 -6.05 17.52 12.12
C ILE A 6 -5.53 17.45 10.65
N ASP A 7 -5.55 18.55 9.90
CA ASP A 7 -5.01 18.58 8.53
C ASP A 7 -3.52 18.30 8.44
N ARG A 8 -2.73 18.74 9.44
CA ARG A 8 -1.29 18.47 9.49
C ARG A 8 -1.01 16.99 9.69
N ASP A 9 -1.77 16.33 10.56
CA ASP A 9 -1.62 14.90 10.82
C ASP A 9 -2.13 14.05 9.65
N HIS A 10 -3.18 14.50 8.95
CA HIS A 10 -3.64 13.89 7.70
C HIS A 10 -2.55 13.91 6.61
N ASN A 11 -1.95 15.08 6.36
CA ASN A 11 -0.89 15.22 5.36
C ASN A 11 0.37 14.43 5.72
N ARG A 12 0.73 14.37 7.02
CA ARG A 12 1.81 13.50 7.50
C ARG A 12 1.54 12.03 7.21
N LEU A 13 0.30 11.58 7.42
CA LEU A 13 -0.09 10.20 7.14
C LEU A 13 -0.01 9.89 5.64
N LYS A 14 -0.53 10.77 4.77
CA LYS A 14 -0.41 10.62 3.30
C LYS A 14 1.05 10.52 2.85
N ASN A 15 1.91 11.39 3.36
CA ASN A 15 3.35 11.36 3.06
C ASN A 15 4.00 10.05 3.49
N ARG A 16 3.66 9.55 4.69
CA ARG A 16 4.16 8.26 5.17
C ARG A 16 3.71 7.11 4.27
N VAL A 17 2.44 7.06 3.86
CA VAL A 17 1.95 6.02 2.96
C VAL A 17 2.68 6.08 1.61
N SER A 18 2.89 7.27 1.06
CA SER A 18 3.64 7.44 -0.20
C SER A 18 5.08 6.93 -0.11
N GLN A 19 5.75 7.15 1.03
CA GLN A 19 7.08 6.60 1.31
C GLN A 19 7.05 5.08 1.44
N GLU A 20 6.08 4.52 2.17
CA GLU A 20 5.93 3.06 2.33
C GLU A 20 5.62 2.38 0.99
N LEU A 21 4.77 2.97 0.14
CA LEU A 21 4.50 2.50 -1.23
C LEU A 21 5.76 2.52 -2.10
N SER A 22 6.58 3.57 -1.98
CA SER A 22 7.86 3.67 -2.70
C SER A 22 8.86 2.61 -2.26
N ALA A 23 8.92 2.32 -0.96
CA ALA A 23 9.75 1.24 -0.43
C ALA A 23 9.25 -0.13 -0.89
N LEU A 24 7.93 -0.38 -0.82
CA LEU A 24 7.34 -1.62 -1.31
C LEU A 24 7.62 -1.84 -2.80
N ARG A 25 7.58 -0.78 -3.62
CA ARG A 25 7.93 -0.86 -5.04
C ARG A 25 9.36 -1.34 -5.26
N LYS A 26 10.30 -0.82 -4.48
CA LYS A 26 11.71 -1.25 -4.53
C LYS A 26 11.86 -2.71 -4.13
N ASP A 27 11.16 -3.13 -3.07
CA ASP A 27 11.15 -4.52 -2.60
C ASP A 27 10.62 -5.46 -3.70
N VAL A 28 9.53 -5.08 -4.38
CA VAL A 28 8.93 -5.83 -5.49
C VAL A 28 9.86 -5.91 -6.69
N GLN A 29 10.54 -4.81 -7.05
CA GLN A 29 11.50 -4.81 -8.16
C GLN A 29 12.69 -5.74 -7.88
N ALA A 30 13.25 -5.67 -6.67
CA ALA A 30 14.35 -6.52 -6.24
C ALA A 30 13.98 -8.02 -6.25
N LEU A 31 12.72 -8.34 -5.94
CA LEU A 31 12.24 -9.72 -5.81
C LEU A 31 11.41 -10.20 -7.02
N SER A 32 11.32 -9.40 -8.08
CA SER A 32 10.45 -9.62 -9.24
C SER A 32 10.70 -10.96 -9.93
N GLN A 33 11.97 -11.38 -10.03
CA GLN A 33 12.35 -12.69 -10.61
C GLN A 33 11.76 -13.86 -9.80
N GLY A 34 11.77 -13.77 -8.47
CA GLY A 34 11.29 -14.85 -7.59
C GLY A 34 9.77 -14.95 -7.45
N MET A 35 9.04 -13.84 -7.68
CA MET A 35 7.56 -13.83 -7.65
C MET A 35 6.93 -14.04 -9.03
N GLY A 36 7.73 -13.89 -10.09
CA GLY A 36 7.26 -13.94 -11.47
C GLY A 36 6.72 -12.58 -11.96
N PRO A 37 6.94 -12.27 -13.24
CA PRO A 37 6.69 -10.94 -13.80
C PRO A 37 5.21 -10.53 -13.74
N THR A 38 4.28 -11.49 -13.88
CA THR A 38 2.84 -11.22 -13.80
C THR A 38 2.41 -10.73 -12.41
N ILE A 39 2.94 -11.35 -11.35
CA ILE A 39 2.61 -10.97 -9.97
C ILE A 39 3.27 -9.63 -9.65
N ALA A 40 4.55 -9.48 -9.98
CA ALA A 40 5.27 -8.23 -9.80
C ALA A 40 4.56 -7.06 -10.50
N GLY A 41 4.12 -7.26 -11.74
CA GLY A 41 3.37 -6.27 -12.51
C GLY A 41 2.04 -5.90 -11.87
N ARG A 42 1.27 -6.88 -11.37
CA ARG A 42 0.00 -6.60 -10.66
C ARG A 42 0.22 -5.78 -9.40
N ILE A 43 1.26 -6.09 -8.63
CA ILE A 43 1.62 -5.33 -7.43
C ILE A 43 2.04 -3.91 -7.82
N ASP A 44 2.86 -3.75 -8.86
CA ASP A 44 3.31 -2.43 -9.34
C ASP A 44 2.14 -1.56 -9.82
N CYS A 45 1.18 -2.13 -10.54
CA CYS A 45 -0.04 -1.43 -10.95
C CYS A 45 -0.83 -0.92 -9.74
N LYS A 46 -1.00 -1.75 -8.70
CA LYS A 46 -1.72 -1.37 -7.48
C LYS A 46 -0.98 -0.29 -6.70
N ILE A 47 0.35 -0.37 -6.62
CA ILE A 47 1.16 0.69 -6.02
C ILE A 47 0.99 2.01 -6.78
N CYS A 48 1.02 1.98 -8.11
CA CYS A 48 0.84 3.18 -8.93
C CYS A 48 -0.55 3.80 -8.73
N SER A 49 -1.59 2.98 -8.70
CA SER A 49 -2.95 3.45 -8.51
C SER A 49 -3.14 4.08 -7.11
N LEU A 50 -2.61 3.46 -6.05
CA LEU A 50 -2.63 4.04 -4.71
C LEU A 50 -1.83 5.35 -4.58
N LYS A 51 -0.73 5.50 -5.34
CA LYS A 51 0.02 6.76 -5.39
C LYS A 51 -0.77 7.86 -6.08
N ASN A 52 -1.36 7.54 -7.23
CA ASN A 52 -2.22 8.47 -7.96
C ASN A 52 -3.37 8.94 -7.07
N TRP A 53 -3.98 8.05 -6.30
CA TRP A 53 -5.01 8.40 -5.32
C TRP A 53 -4.51 9.36 -4.24
N LEU A 54 -3.32 9.13 -3.69
CA LEU A 54 -2.73 10.04 -2.69
C LEU A 54 -2.47 11.44 -3.27
N ASP A 55 -2.02 11.50 -4.54
CA ASP A 55 -1.61 12.73 -5.22
C ASP A 55 -2.79 13.56 -5.72
N GLN A 56 -3.87 12.91 -6.19
CA GLN A 56 -5.05 13.58 -6.75
C GLN A 56 -5.91 14.32 -5.69
N GLY A 57 -5.60 14.15 -4.41
CA GLY A 57 -6.44 14.70 -3.34
C GLY A 57 -7.84 14.09 -3.39
N ASP A 58 -8.78 14.65 -2.63
CA ASP A 58 -10.12 14.12 -2.32
C ASP A 58 -11.08 13.85 -3.52
N GLN A 59 -10.59 13.78 -4.77
CA GLN A 59 -11.38 13.61 -5.99
C GLN A 59 -11.64 12.15 -6.41
N GLU A 60 -10.86 11.17 -5.94
CA GLU A 60 -11.05 9.76 -6.29
C GLU A 60 -11.87 8.96 -5.26
N ASP A 61 -12.52 7.90 -5.74
CA ASP A 61 -13.34 6.98 -4.96
C ASP A 61 -12.50 6.26 -3.88
N ARG A 62 -12.70 6.66 -2.63
CA ARG A 62 -12.04 6.07 -1.45
C ARG A 62 -12.27 4.57 -1.33
N SER A 63 -13.42 4.10 -1.82
CA SER A 63 -13.78 2.68 -1.84
C SER A 63 -12.82 1.91 -2.76
N GLN A 64 -12.46 2.52 -3.90
CA GLN A 64 -11.47 1.97 -4.81
C GLN A 64 -10.09 1.89 -4.14
N ALA A 65 -9.64 2.96 -3.47
CA ALA A 65 -8.34 2.95 -2.77
C ALA A 65 -8.26 1.88 -1.67
N ILE A 66 -9.34 1.71 -0.88
CA ILE A 66 -9.42 0.65 0.12
C ILE A 66 -9.35 -0.73 -0.54
N MET A 67 -10.14 -0.97 -1.59
CA MET A 67 -10.16 -2.24 -2.32
C MET A 67 -8.78 -2.58 -2.91
N GLU A 68 -8.06 -1.58 -3.43
CA GLU A 68 -6.73 -1.80 -3.97
C GLU A 68 -5.69 -2.14 -2.91
N ALA A 69 -5.78 -1.50 -1.74
CA ALA A 69 -4.93 -1.84 -0.61
C ALA A 69 -5.20 -3.26 -0.08
N GLU A 70 -6.45 -3.68 -0.03
CA GLU A 70 -6.85 -5.05 0.35
C GLU A 70 -6.39 -6.08 -0.69
N THR A 71 -6.51 -5.74 -1.97
CA THR A 71 -6.02 -6.60 -3.06
C THR A 71 -4.50 -6.78 -2.98
N LEU A 72 -3.77 -5.71 -2.69
CA LEU A 72 -2.31 -5.72 -2.49
C LEU A 72 -1.94 -6.65 -1.31
N GLU A 73 -2.69 -6.59 -0.21
CA GLU A 73 -2.50 -7.46 0.95
C GLU A 73 -2.74 -8.92 0.60
N LEU A 74 -3.87 -9.22 -0.04
CA LEU A 74 -4.23 -10.58 -0.45
C LEU A 74 -3.19 -11.19 -1.40
N ILE A 75 -2.71 -10.43 -2.39
CA ILE A 75 -1.66 -10.91 -3.30
C ILE A 75 -0.41 -11.30 -2.50
N MET A 76 -0.02 -10.48 -1.51
CA MET A 76 1.19 -10.73 -0.73
C MET A 76 1.04 -11.94 0.21
N GLU A 77 -0.15 -12.14 0.80
CA GLU A 77 -0.48 -13.33 1.59
C GLU A 77 -0.41 -14.60 0.76
N ILE A 78 -0.99 -14.59 -0.45
CA ILE A 78 -0.94 -15.73 -1.37
C ILE A 78 0.51 -16.07 -1.75
N ASN A 79 1.36 -15.07 -2.01
CA ASN A 79 2.77 -15.29 -2.34
C ASN A 79 3.54 -15.89 -1.15
N LEU A 80 3.26 -15.44 0.07
CA LEU A 80 3.85 -16.02 1.28
C LEU A 80 3.45 -17.50 1.46
N GLN A 81 2.18 -17.84 1.22
CA GLN A 81 1.68 -19.21 1.34
C GLN A 81 2.25 -20.14 0.27
N ARG A 82 2.39 -19.66 -0.97
CA ARG A 82 2.91 -20.45 -2.09
C ARG A 82 4.41 -20.78 -1.96
N LYS A 83 5.12 -20.17 -1.00
CA LYS A 83 6.56 -20.34 -0.77
C LYS A 83 7.33 -20.34 -2.10
N THR A 84 7.17 -19.29 -2.89
CA THR A 84 7.93 -19.12 -4.14
C THR A 84 9.41 -19.34 -3.83
N GLY A 85 9.96 -20.48 -4.28
CA GLY A 85 11.19 -21.09 -3.75
C GLY A 85 12.47 -20.27 -3.96
N GLN A 86 12.33 -19.04 -4.46
CA GLN A 86 13.41 -18.11 -4.76
C GLN A 86 13.37 -16.84 -3.88
N ILE A 87 12.33 -16.62 -3.08
CA ILE A 87 12.24 -15.49 -2.14
C ILE A 87 12.25 -16.02 -0.71
N SER A 88 13.04 -15.39 0.16
CA SER A 88 13.06 -15.79 1.57
C SER A 88 11.72 -15.51 2.23
N THR A 89 11.28 -16.41 3.12
CA THR A 89 10.05 -16.20 3.92
C THR A 89 10.15 -14.93 4.78
N ARG A 90 11.36 -14.53 5.17
CA ARG A 90 11.60 -13.31 5.94
C ARG A 90 11.27 -12.06 5.11
N ASP A 91 11.69 -12.03 3.85
CA ASP A 91 11.45 -10.89 2.96
C ASP A 91 9.96 -10.77 2.63
N LEU A 92 9.30 -11.89 2.32
CA LEU A 92 7.85 -11.91 2.08
C LEU A 92 7.06 -11.46 3.32
N LYS A 93 7.46 -11.87 4.53
CA LYS A 93 6.84 -11.39 5.79
C LYS A 93 7.06 -9.89 6.00
N SER A 94 8.25 -9.38 5.68
CA SER A 94 8.57 -7.95 5.76
C SER A 94 7.67 -7.14 4.83
N MET A 95 7.56 -7.57 3.57
CA MET A 95 6.67 -6.96 2.57
C MET A 95 5.21 -7.02 3.00
N LEU A 96 4.74 -8.17 3.51
CA LEU A 96 3.37 -8.31 3.99
C LEU A 96 3.07 -7.36 5.17
N ASN A 97 4.00 -7.22 6.11
CA ASN A 97 3.85 -6.27 7.22
C ASN A 97 3.80 -4.82 6.73
N ARG A 98 4.61 -4.46 5.73
CA ARG A 98 4.57 -3.15 5.08
C ARG A 98 3.22 -2.94 4.38
N THR A 99 2.74 -3.92 3.62
CA THR A 99 1.43 -3.86 2.96
C THR A 99 0.27 -3.68 3.95
N ARG A 100 0.30 -4.39 5.08
CA ARG A 100 -0.67 -4.22 6.18
C ARG A 100 -0.65 -2.82 6.78
N SER A 101 0.55 -2.25 6.97
CA SER A 101 0.72 -0.87 7.43
C SER A 101 0.10 0.13 6.46
N ILE A 102 0.34 -0.05 5.15
CA ILE A 102 -0.24 0.75 4.08
C ILE A 102 -1.77 0.64 4.09
N SER A 103 -2.31 -0.58 4.13
CA SER A 103 -3.76 -0.86 4.15
C SER A 103 -4.47 -0.17 5.32
N ARG A 104 -3.93 -0.31 6.54
CA ARG A 104 -4.46 0.40 7.72
C ARG A 104 -4.42 1.92 7.56
N SER A 105 -3.31 2.45 7.04
CA SER A 105 -3.14 3.89 6.87
C SER A 105 -4.08 4.46 5.82
N ILE A 106 -4.32 3.73 4.72
CA ILE A 106 -5.29 4.10 3.69
C ILE A 106 -6.71 4.15 4.27
N ARG A 107 -7.11 3.15 5.07
CA ARG A 107 -8.41 3.17 5.76
C ARG A 107 -8.56 4.42 6.65
N LEU A 108 -7.52 4.77 7.40
CA LEU A 108 -7.51 5.97 8.26
C LEU A 108 -7.61 7.28 7.46
N ILE A 109 -6.89 7.39 6.34
CA ILE A 109 -6.98 8.53 5.43
C ILE A 109 -8.41 8.62 4.84
N SER A 110 -8.98 7.49 4.42
CA SER A 110 -10.32 7.45 3.85
C SER A 110 -11.44 7.77 4.85
N SER A 111 -11.27 7.44 6.13
CA SER A 111 -12.23 7.75 7.21
C SER A 111 -12.18 9.20 7.69
N TYR A 112 -11.16 9.97 7.31
CA TYR A 112 -10.87 11.29 7.90
C TYR A 112 -11.95 12.34 7.64
N ARG A 113 -12.85 12.13 6.67
CA ARG A 113 -13.93 13.07 6.30
C ARG A 113 -15.27 12.77 6.97
N GLU A 114 -15.39 11.69 7.74
CA GLU A 114 -16.62 11.42 8.53
C GLU A 114 -16.63 12.20 9.86
N LEU A 115 -15.52 12.87 10.20
CA LEU A 115 -15.31 13.54 11.49
C LEU A 115 -15.20 15.08 11.40
N GLY A 116 -15.34 15.66 10.20
CA GLY A 116 -15.17 17.09 9.92
C GLY A 116 -16.47 17.76 9.49
#